data_AF-A0A8J3KU94-F1
#
_entry.id   AF-A0A8J3KU94-F1
#
_cell.length_a   1.000
_cell.length_b   1.000
_cell.length_c   1.000
_cell.angle_alpha   90.00
_cell.angle_beta   90.00
_cell.angle_gamma   90.00
#
_symmetry.space_group_name_H-M   'P 1'
#
loop_
_entity.id
_entity.type
_entity.pdbx_description
1 polymer ?
#
loop_
_entity_poly.entity_id
_entity_poly.type
_entity_poly.pdbx_seq_one_letter_code
_entity_poly.pdbx_strand_id
1 'polypeptide(L)'
;MQHNLSMTPAMQEILDALRDLGHGNVNDLADKSGRAVSTVHKALKAFADAGLISEVDTGADPAEGVPSRWTLAEDIAQQAADLGGTDTAGKDEFDADADPDAEESDDDADSENDEDDADGEEWDGDEDAENDDEDADSENAEHDGTDDDEDDDPEEDEDEGRIVVTVVQPSRPGDRKIMTIKAVIAEHSDDGATLDEIVAESGIGHPTASRLLTAMEQAGAALRKPGIPARWIAGPTKASEVDPNPEPPRCPLCFQVIKGLTESPEAVAQVQPLVRPDGTLHILTEDGTTHTVTLPKRTPIRTTGFATAGAVRRTDVTANADGSQPFGKGELEKLTFDTLKANAGRTMTPQEIATAISNQLGGRSVSSGAVRNNCGKLGAAGRILMVSESPWAFQFPAPAADSGDTKQADDSTDERA
;
A
#
# COMPACT_ATOMS: atom_id res chain seq x y z
N MET A 1 -24.73 -27.25 1.46
CA MET A 1 -23.82 -27.48 0.32
C MET A 1 -22.49 -27.85 0.93
N GLN A 2 -21.94 -29.04 0.67
CA GLN A 2 -20.62 -29.42 1.20
C GLN A 2 -19.57 -28.73 0.34
N HIS A 3 -18.97 -27.65 0.86
CA HIS A 3 -17.82 -27.04 0.20
C HIS A 3 -16.63 -28.00 0.37
N ASN A 4 -16.21 -28.62 -0.73
CA ASN A 4 -14.95 -29.37 -0.76
C ASN A 4 -13.81 -28.34 -0.70
N LEU A 5 -13.41 -27.95 0.51
CA LEU A 5 -12.16 -27.20 0.68
C LEU A 5 -11.01 -28.11 0.25
N SER A 6 -10.26 -27.67 -0.76
CA SER A 6 -8.95 -28.25 -1.05
C SER A 6 -8.00 -27.80 0.07
N MET A 7 -7.89 -28.65 1.08
CA MET A 7 -7.12 -28.36 2.30
C MET A 7 -5.64 -28.64 2.02
N THR A 8 -4.81 -27.60 2.11
CA THR A 8 -3.36 -27.75 1.98
C THR A 8 -2.76 -28.35 3.25
N PRO A 9 -1.57 -28.97 3.21
CA PRO A 9 -0.91 -29.48 4.41
C PRO A 9 -0.73 -28.42 5.51
N ALA A 10 -0.45 -27.17 5.13
CA ALA A 10 -0.32 -26.06 6.07
C ALA A 10 -1.66 -25.71 6.75
N MET A 11 -2.78 -25.76 6.02
CA MET A 11 -4.11 -25.58 6.61
C MET A 11 -4.43 -26.71 7.60
N GLN A 12 -4.03 -27.95 7.28
CA GLN A 12 -4.23 -29.10 8.16
C GLN A 12 -3.54 -28.92 9.51
N GLU A 13 -2.27 -28.51 9.50
CA GLU A 13 -1.51 -28.28 10.74
C GLU A 13 -2.10 -27.15 11.60
N ILE A 14 -2.62 -26.09 10.98
CA ILE A 14 -3.28 -25.00 11.71
C ILE A 14 -4.60 -25.47 12.34
N LEU A 15 -5.35 -26.32 11.64
CA LEU A 15 -6.60 -26.88 12.17
C LEU A 15 -6.33 -27.88 13.30
N ASP A 16 -5.27 -28.68 13.20
CA ASP A 16 -4.84 -29.58 14.28
C ASP A 16 -4.30 -28.78 15.49
N ALA A 17 -3.55 -27.70 15.26
CA ALA A 17 -3.13 -26.78 16.33
C ALA A 17 -4.33 -26.14 17.04
N LEU A 18 -5.37 -25.73 16.30
CA LEU A 18 -6.60 -25.21 16.88
C LEU A 18 -7.35 -26.27 17.69
N ARG A 19 -7.39 -27.52 17.21
CA ARG A 19 -7.99 -28.65 17.93
C ARG A 19 -7.25 -28.95 19.24
N ASP A 20 -5.92 -28.90 19.22
CA ASP A 20 -5.09 -29.14 20.40
C ASP A 20 -5.25 -28.05 21.46
N LEU A 21 -5.40 -26.79 21.04
CA LEU A 21 -5.60 -25.66 21.93
C LEU A 21 -7.06 -25.54 22.42
N GLY A 22 -8.02 -26.05 21.64
CA GLY A 22 -9.46 -25.87 21.84
C GLY A 22 -9.93 -24.44 21.49
N HIS A 23 -9.20 -23.43 21.96
CA HIS A 23 -9.36 -22.03 21.56
C HIS A 23 -8.00 -21.34 21.52
N GLY A 24 -7.79 -20.45 20.54
CA GLY A 24 -6.52 -19.74 20.40
C GLY A 24 -6.65 -18.45 19.59
N ASN A 25 -5.76 -17.49 19.88
CA ASN A 25 -5.58 -16.33 19.01
C ASN A 25 -4.61 -16.68 17.85
N VAL A 26 -4.41 -15.75 16.92
CA VAL A 26 -3.57 -15.98 15.73
C VAL A 26 -2.11 -16.29 16.08
N ASN A 27 -1.57 -15.66 17.12
CA ASN A 27 -0.18 -15.87 17.55
C ASN A 27 -0.02 -17.25 18.21
N ASP A 28 -0.94 -17.65 19.09
CA ASP A 28 -0.93 -18.98 19.71
C ASP A 28 -0.94 -20.09 18.63
N LEU A 29 -1.72 -19.88 17.58
CA LEU A 29 -1.80 -20.80 16.44
C LEU A 29 -0.55 -20.77 15.56
N ALA A 30 0.06 -19.61 15.34
CA ALA A 30 1.31 -19.47 14.60
C ALA A 30 2.45 -20.21 15.32
N ASP A 31 2.57 -20.00 16.63
CA ASP A 31 3.59 -20.65 17.46
C ASP A 31 3.38 -22.17 17.51
N LYS A 32 2.13 -22.62 17.70
CA LYS A 32 1.82 -24.05 17.79
C LYS A 32 1.97 -24.79 16.45
N SER A 33 1.62 -24.16 15.34
CA SER A 33 1.73 -24.76 14.00
C SER A 33 3.10 -24.56 13.35
N GLY A 34 3.95 -23.68 13.89
CA GLY A 34 5.23 -23.30 13.26
C GLY A 34 5.04 -22.56 11.93
N ARG A 35 3.89 -21.89 11.73
CA ARG A 35 3.54 -21.19 10.49
C ARG A 35 3.56 -19.68 10.69
N ALA A 36 3.90 -18.96 9.63
CA ALA A 36 3.85 -17.50 9.63
C ALA A 36 2.42 -16.99 9.91
N VAL A 37 2.32 -15.92 10.69
CA VAL A 37 1.06 -15.26 11.08
C VAL A 37 0.17 -14.93 9.88
N SER A 38 0.75 -14.49 8.76
CA SER A 38 0.01 -14.24 7.51
C SER A 38 -0.66 -15.49 6.94
N THR A 39 -0.04 -16.66 7.09
CA THR A 39 -0.58 -17.95 6.63
C THR A 39 -1.72 -18.39 7.56
N VAL A 40 -1.55 -18.20 8.87
CA VAL A 40 -2.59 -18.47 9.86
C VAL A 40 -3.83 -17.60 9.62
N HIS A 41 -3.67 -16.30 9.38
CA HIS A 41 -4.78 -15.41 9.03
C HIS A 41 -5.53 -15.86 7.78
N LYS A 42 -4.81 -16.24 6.71
CA LYS A 42 -5.45 -16.75 5.48
C LYS A 42 -6.20 -18.05 5.72
N ALA A 43 -5.65 -18.96 6.53
CA ALA A 43 -6.30 -20.22 6.87
C ALA A 43 -7.55 -20.00 7.74
N LEU A 44 -7.45 -19.17 8.79
CA LEU A 44 -8.58 -18.82 9.65
C LEU A 44 -9.73 -18.19 8.85
N LYS A 45 -9.43 -17.26 7.94
CA LYS A 45 -10.44 -16.70 7.04
C LYS A 45 -11.11 -17.79 6.20
N ALA A 46 -10.33 -18.68 5.58
CA ALA A 46 -10.88 -19.79 4.78
C ALA A 46 -11.73 -20.76 5.62
N PHE A 47 -11.35 -21.04 6.87
CA PHE A 47 -12.12 -21.88 7.78
C PHE A 47 -13.41 -21.21 8.26
N ALA A 48 -13.37 -19.90 8.53
CA ALA A 48 -14.54 -19.12 8.92
C ALA A 48 -15.55 -19.04 7.76
N ASP A 49 -15.07 -18.75 6.54
CA ASP A 49 -15.89 -18.74 5.32
C ASP A 49 -16.52 -20.12 5.03
N ALA A 50 -15.82 -21.19 5.42
CA ALA A 50 -16.30 -22.56 5.33
C ALA A 50 -17.27 -22.97 6.46
N GLY A 51 -17.40 -22.16 7.51
CA GLY A 51 -18.18 -22.47 8.71
C GLY A 51 -17.57 -23.58 9.59
N LEU A 52 -16.26 -23.83 9.49
CA LEU A 52 -15.55 -24.84 10.29
C LEU A 52 -15.15 -24.32 11.66
N ILE A 53 -14.94 -23.01 11.76
CA ILE A 53 -14.59 -22.32 13.00
C ILE A 53 -15.54 -21.16 13.22
N SER A 54 -15.65 -20.74 14.48
CA SER A 54 -16.34 -19.51 14.86
C SER A 54 -15.43 -18.67 15.74
N GLU A 55 -15.57 -17.36 15.61
CA GLU A 55 -14.99 -16.43 16.57
C GLU A 55 -15.69 -16.62 17.92
N VAL A 56 -14.92 -16.79 18.98
CA VAL A 56 -15.41 -16.84 20.35
C VAL A 56 -15.41 -15.42 20.86
N ASP A 57 -16.58 -14.79 20.88
CA ASP A 57 -16.77 -13.53 21.58
C ASP A 57 -16.64 -13.79 23.08
N THR A 58 -15.49 -13.43 23.66
CA THR A 58 -15.26 -13.55 25.10
C THR A 58 -15.89 -12.41 25.90
N GLY A 59 -16.70 -11.54 25.28
CA GLY A 59 -17.26 -10.35 25.91
C GLY A 59 -16.21 -9.30 26.25
N ALA A 60 -15.03 -9.40 25.63
CA ALA A 60 -13.98 -8.39 25.76
C ALA A 60 -14.39 -7.16 24.94
N ASP A 61 -14.31 -5.98 25.57
CA ASP A 61 -14.62 -4.73 24.89
C ASP A 61 -13.66 -4.58 23.69
N PRO A 62 -14.16 -4.37 22.45
CA PRO A 62 -13.30 -4.12 21.29
C PRO A 62 -12.36 -2.91 21.49
N ALA A 63 -12.60 -2.05 22.49
CA ALA A 63 -11.68 -0.99 22.90
C ALA A 63 -10.43 -1.49 23.66
N GLU A 64 -10.47 -2.67 24.27
CA GLU A 64 -9.34 -3.24 25.03
C GLU A 64 -8.30 -3.93 24.14
N GLY A 65 -8.54 -4.01 22.82
CA GLY A 65 -7.55 -4.53 21.87
C GLY A 65 -7.23 -6.01 22.04
N VAL A 66 -8.10 -6.77 22.71
CA VAL A 66 -7.90 -8.20 22.91
C VAL A 66 -8.03 -8.91 21.55
N PRO A 67 -7.01 -9.65 21.10
CA PRO A 67 -7.05 -10.29 19.79
C PRO A 67 -8.15 -11.35 19.71
N SER A 68 -8.86 -11.38 18.58
CA SER A 68 -9.91 -12.36 18.28
C SER A 68 -9.45 -13.79 18.56
N ARG A 69 -10.24 -14.53 19.35
CA ARG A 69 -10.03 -15.95 19.64
C ARG A 69 -10.94 -16.80 18.76
N TRP A 70 -10.41 -17.90 18.25
CA TRP A 70 -11.12 -18.81 17.37
C TRP A 70 -11.31 -20.17 18.06
N THR A 71 -12.40 -20.86 17.75
CA THR A 71 -12.65 -22.25 18.16
C THR A 71 -13.36 -23.03 17.05
N LEU A 72 -13.36 -24.36 17.14
CA LEU A 72 -14.08 -25.22 16.21
C LEU A 72 -15.59 -25.09 16.41
N ALA A 73 -16.35 -24.98 15.31
CA ALA A 73 -17.81 -24.82 15.39
C ALA A 73 -18.52 -26.01 16.06
N GLU A 74 -17.93 -27.21 16.01
CA GLU A 74 -18.44 -28.42 16.67
C GLU A 74 -18.33 -28.33 18.20
N ASP A 75 -17.28 -27.72 18.74
CA ASP A 75 -17.08 -27.59 20.19
C ASP A 75 -18.07 -26.62 20.83
N ILE A 76 -18.47 -25.57 20.12
CA ILE A 76 -19.51 -24.63 20.58
C ILE A 76 -20.86 -25.36 20.73
N ALA A 77 -21.21 -26.23 19.78
CA ALA A 77 -22.45 -26.99 19.85
C ALA A 77 -22.46 -27.97 21.04
N GLN A 78 -21.30 -28.56 21.36
CA GLN A 78 -21.14 -29.45 22.52
C GLN A 78 -21.22 -28.68 23.84
N GLN A 79 -20.58 -27.52 23.93
CA GLN A 79 -20.55 -26.69 25.15
C GLN A 79 -21.92 -26.06 25.45
N ALA A 80 -22.66 -25.64 24.41
CA ALA A 80 -24.04 -25.15 24.56
C ALA A 80 -25.01 -26.25 25.05
N ALA A 81 -24.73 -27.53 24.78
CA ALA A 81 -25.54 -28.65 25.27
C ALA A 81 -25.27 -28.97 26.76
N ASP A 82 -24.07 -28.69 27.27
CA ASP A 82 -23.67 -28.98 28.65
C ASP A 82 -24.16 -27.91 29.64
N LEU A 83 -24.29 -26.65 29.20
CA LEU A 83 -24.81 -25.54 30.01
C LEU A 83 -26.34 -25.57 30.22
N GLY A 84 -27.04 -26.57 29.68
CA GLY A 84 -28.47 -26.82 29.93
C GLY A 84 -28.78 -27.51 31.27
N GLY A 85 -27.76 -27.89 32.06
CA GLY A 85 -27.90 -28.51 33.37
C GLY A 85 -28.11 -27.50 34.49
N THR A 86 -29.33 -26.99 34.65
CA THR A 86 -29.72 -26.19 35.81
C THR A 86 -29.73 -27.04 37.09
N ASP A 87 -28.74 -26.85 37.98
CA ASP A 87 -28.85 -27.21 39.39
C ASP A 87 -28.55 -25.99 40.27
N THR A 88 -29.59 -25.18 40.46
CA THR A 88 -29.71 -24.24 41.57
C THR A 88 -30.08 -25.01 42.85
N ALA A 89 -29.24 -24.97 43.87
CA ALA A 89 -29.56 -24.48 45.22
C ALA A 89 -28.66 -25.08 46.32
N GLY A 90 -28.01 -24.19 47.09
CA GLY A 90 -28.16 -24.25 48.54
C GLY A 90 -26.89 -24.25 49.40
N LYS A 91 -26.85 -23.22 50.26
CA LYS A 91 -26.19 -23.09 51.58
C LYS A 91 -24.70 -22.77 51.57
N ASP A 92 -24.33 -21.56 52.01
CA ASP A 92 -24.28 -21.04 53.39
C ASP A 92 -23.21 -21.72 54.26
N GLU A 93 -22.48 -20.83 54.96
CA GLU A 93 -21.89 -20.96 56.30
C GLU A 93 -20.36 -21.17 56.47
N PHE A 94 -19.76 -20.16 57.16
CA PHE A 94 -18.60 -20.17 58.08
C PHE A 94 -17.19 -20.44 57.49
N ASP A 95 -16.05 -19.99 58.01
CA ASP A 95 -15.58 -19.17 59.15
C ASP A 95 -14.12 -18.78 58.77
N ALA A 96 -13.66 -17.55 59.01
CA ALA A 96 -12.65 -17.21 60.02
C ALA A 96 -11.19 -17.72 59.84
N ASP A 97 -10.28 -16.75 59.97
CA ASP A 97 -8.91 -16.81 60.51
C ASP A 97 -7.81 -17.64 59.81
N ALA A 98 -6.82 -16.94 59.24
CA ALA A 98 -5.41 -17.04 59.65
C ALA A 98 -4.51 -16.08 58.85
N ASP A 99 -3.86 -15.17 59.58
CA ASP A 99 -2.74 -14.29 59.21
C ASP A 99 -1.40 -15.08 59.28
N PRO A 100 -0.20 -14.46 59.20
CA PRO A 100 0.74 -14.38 58.06
C PRO A 100 2.05 -15.17 58.28
N ASP A 101 3.07 -14.86 57.47
CA ASP A 101 4.52 -15.16 57.60
C ASP A 101 5.10 -16.47 57.05
N ALA A 102 5.96 -16.31 56.04
CA ALA A 102 7.21 -17.06 55.81
C ALA A 102 7.93 -16.35 54.63
N GLU A 103 8.78 -15.34 54.90
CA GLU A 103 10.22 -15.45 55.18
C GLU A 103 11.06 -15.94 53.99
N GLU A 104 11.94 -15.02 53.56
CA GLU A 104 13.31 -15.15 53.05
C GLU A 104 13.73 -16.36 52.19
N SER A 105 14.39 -16.06 51.06
CA SER A 105 15.78 -16.50 50.82
C SER A 105 16.39 -15.71 49.67
N ASP A 106 17.43 -14.96 50.00
CA ASP A 106 18.50 -14.52 49.10
C ASP A 106 19.13 -15.73 48.39
N ASP A 107 19.59 -15.55 47.14
CA ASP A 107 20.83 -16.18 46.68
C ASP A 107 21.40 -15.43 45.47
N ASP A 108 22.51 -14.76 45.74
CA ASP A 108 23.52 -14.28 44.80
C ASP A 108 24.10 -15.45 43.98
N ALA A 109 24.38 -15.22 42.70
CA ALA A 109 25.58 -15.79 42.06
C ALA A 109 25.86 -15.09 40.72
N ASP A 110 26.84 -14.19 40.77
CA ASP A 110 27.72 -13.85 39.65
C ASP A 110 28.18 -15.12 38.91
N SER A 111 28.15 -15.06 37.59
CA SER A 111 29.01 -15.90 36.76
C SER A 111 29.50 -15.08 35.57
N GLU A 112 30.47 -14.22 35.85
CA GLU A 112 31.48 -13.85 34.85
C GLU A 112 32.21 -15.13 34.45
N ASN A 113 32.16 -15.50 33.18
CA ASN A 113 33.06 -16.53 32.65
C ASN A 113 33.49 -16.17 31.24
N ASP A 114 34.71 -15.62 31.20
CA ASP A 114 35.81 -15.92 30.30
C ASP A 114 35.54 -15.93 28.78
N GLU A 115 36.14 -14.90 28.18
CA GLU A 115 36.97 -14.94 26.97
C GLU A 115 37.59 -16.33 26.72
N ASP A 116 37.47 -16.86 25.50
CA ASP A 116 38.61 -17.45 24.77
C ASP A 116 38.23 -17.82 23.33
N ASP A 117 39.03 -17.27 22.41
CA ASP A 117 39.62 -17.89 21.24
C ASP A 117 38.89 -19.06 20.53
N ALA A 118 38.56 -18.83 19.25
CA ALA A 118 38.95 -19.76 18.20
C ALA A 118 38.96 -19.06 16.83
N ASP A 119 40.18 -18.81 16.36
CA ASP A 119 40.52 -18.69 14.95
C ASP A 119 39.87 -19.81 14.13
N GLY A 120 39.10 -19.41 13.13
CA GLY A 120 38.59 -20.28 12.07
C GLY A 120 38.86 -19.63 10.73
N GLU A 121 40.09 -19.78 10.22
CA GLU A 121 40.30 -19.73 8.78
C GLU A 121 39.41 -20.78 8.13
N GLU A 122 38.77 -20.43 7.00
CA GLU A 122 38.70 -21.25 5.78
C GLU A 122 37.53 -20.81 4.87
N TRP A 123 37.85 -20.16 3.73
CA TRP A 123 37.57 -20.67 2.37
C TRP A 123 37.61 -19.57 1.30
N ASP A 124 38.60 -19.72 0.42
CA ASP A 124 38.54 -19.31 -0.97
C ASP A 124 37.35 -20.00 -1.66
N GLY A 125 36.53 -19.24 -2.38
CA GLY A 125 35.43 -19.79 -3.16
C GLY A 125 34.80 -18.72 -4.05
N ASP A 126 35.21 -18.74 -5.31
CA ASP A 126 34.59 -18.05 -6.44
C ASP A 126 33.05 -18.10 -6.39
N GLU A 127 32.38 -17.05 -6.88
CA GLU A 127 31.53 -17.14 -8.07
C GLU A 127 30.84 -15.79 -8.36
N ASP A 128 31.20 -15.25 -9.54
CA ASP A 128 30.44 -14.23 -10.25
C ASP A 128 28.99 -14.69 -10.45
N ALA A 129 28.04 -13.98 -9.85
CA ALA A 129 26.63 -14.08 -10.20
C ALA A 129 26.03 -12.68 -10.25
N GLU A 130 25.94 -12.15 -11.47
CA GLU A 130 25.08 -11.01 -11.80
C GLU A 130 23.62 -11.43 -11.59
N ASN A 131 22.98 -10.89 -10.56
CA ASN A 131 21.53 -10.96 -10.39
C ASN A 131 20.95 -9.56 -10.59
N ASP A 132 20.48 -9.33 -11.82
CA ASP A 132 19.47 -8.32 -12.15
C ASP A 132 18.15 -8.74 -11.50
N ASP A 133 17.80 -8.16 -10.37
CA ASP A 133 16.45 -8.26 -9.78
C ASP A 133 15.71 -6.93 -9.97
N GLU A 134 14.95 -6.86 -11.08
CA GLU A 134 13.92 -5.86 -11.35
C GLU A 134 12.67 -6.17 -10.50
N ASP A 135 12.63 -5.66 -9.27
CA ASP A 135 11.41 -5.70 -8.45
C ASP A 135 10.36 -4.68 -8.97
N ALA A 136 9.40 -5.19 -9.72
CA ALA A 136 8.21 -4.48 -10.16
C ALA A 136 7.04 -4.74 -9.18
N ASP A 137 6.95 -3.94 -8.12
CA ASP A 137 5.79 -3.92 -7.24
C ASP A 137 4.55 -3.37 -7.94
N SER A 138 3.57 -4.25 -8.12
CA SER A 138 2.25 -3.99 -8.66
C SER A 138 1.23 -4.00 -7.52
N GLU A 139 1.00 -2.86 -6.88
CA GLU A 139 -0.07 -2.73 -5.90
C GLU A 139 -1.38 -2.25 -6.54
N ASN A 140 -2.37 -3.10 -6.32
CA ASN A 140 -3.72 -3.15 -6.84
C ASN A 140 -4.59 -2.02 -6.25
N ALA A 141 -5.36 -1.36 -7.11
CA ALA A 141 -6.31 -0.32 -6.73
C ALA A 141 -7.66 -0.95 -6.41
N GLU A 142 -8.08 -0.88 -5.14
CA GLU A 142 -9.46 -1.11 -4.74
C GLU A 142 -10.12 0.26 -4.52
N HIS A 143 -11.06 0.60 -5.41
CA HIS A 143 -11.88 1.80 -5.36
C HIS A 143 -13.27 1.38 -4.88
N ASP A 144 -13.69 1.88 -3.71
CA ASP A 144 -15.07 1.78 -3.26
C ASP A 144 -15.96 2.74 -4.07
N GLY A 145 -17.09 2.21 -4.51
CA GLY A 145 -18.13 2.96 -5.19
C GLY A 145 -19.41 2.86 -4.35
N THR A 146 -19.74 3.96 -3.70
CA THR A 146 -21.00 4.30 -3.02
C THR A 146 -21.13 5.81 -3.21
N ASP A 147 -22.25 6.48 -3.46
CA ASP A 147 -23.68 6.21 -3.65
C ASP A 147 -24.17 7.52 -4.35
N ASP A 148 -25.00 7.44 -5.39
CA ASP A 148 -26.45 7.70 -5.38
C ASP A 148 -26.89 9.18 -5.19
N ASP A 149 -27.93 9.51 -5.95
CA ASP A 149 -28.92 10.60 -5.83
C ASP A 149 -28.50 12.04 -6.22
N GLU A 150 -28.98 12.59 -7.34
CA GLU A 150 -30.33 13.11 -7.65
C GLU A 150 -30.47 14.64 -7.39
N ASP A 151 -31.02 15.29 -8.42
CA ASP A 151 -31.86 16.49 -8.43
C ASP A 151 -31.31 17.94 -8.51
N ASP A 152 -31.92 18.60 -9.50
CA ASP A 152 -32.42 19.98 -9.61
C ASP A 152 -31.46 21.16 -9.86
N ASP A 153 -31.59 21.68 -11.09
CA ASP A 153 -31.47 23.09 -11.48
C ASP A 153 -32.33 23.98 -10.56
N PRO A 154 -31.92 25.23 -10.24
CA PRO A 154 -32.10 26.29 -11.23
C PRO A 154 -31.04 27.40 -11.23
N GLU A 155 -30.96 28.07 -12.37
CA GLU A 155 -30.26 29.35 -12.53
C GLU A 155 -30.89 30.47 -11.69
N GLU A 156 -30.06 31.37 -11.13
CA GLU A 156 -30.31 32.81 -11.10
C GLU A 156 -29.09 33.59 -10.60
N ASP A 157 -28.89 34.75 -11.23
CA ASP A 157 -27.83 35.74 -11.03
C ASP A 157 -27.88 36.40 -9.62
N GLU A 158 -26.72 36.84 -9.13
CA GLU A 158 -26.45 38.24 -8.73
C GLU A 158 -25.25 38.37 -7.78
N ASP A 159 -24.40 39.33 -8.15
CA ASP A 159 -23.18 39.82 -7.53
C ASP A 159 -23.51 40.65 -6.29
N GLU A 160 -22.90 40.36 -5.12
CA GLU A 160 -22.52 41.37 -4.13
C GLU A 160 -21.74 40.79 -2.93
N GLY A 161 -20.45 41.16 -2.82
CA GLY A 161 -19.87 41.57 -1.53
C GLY A 161 -19.56 40.53 -0.45
N ARG A 162 -19.32 39.25 -0.75
CA ARG A 162 -18.99 38.27 0.30
C ARG A 162 -17.50 38.28 0.65
N ILE A 163 -17.20 38.79 1.85
CA ILE A 163 -15.93 38.59 2.56
C ILE A 163 -15.53 37.12 2.43
N VAL A 164 -14.37 36.86 1.82
CA VAL A 164 -13.78 35.52 1.73
C VAL A 164 -13.33 35.17 3.15
N VAL A 165 -14.26 34.62 3.93
CA VAL A 165 -13.90 33.72 5.03
C VAL A 165 -13.24 32.55 4.32
N THR A 166 -11.91 32.48 4.37
CA THR A 166 -11.20 31.24 4.12
C THR A 166 -11.81 30.21 5.05
N VAL A 167 -12.71 29.39 4.51
CA VAL A 167 -13.13 28.15 5.17
C VAL A 167 -11.87 27.30 5.17
N VAL A 168 -11.08 27.46 6.22
CA VAL A 168 -10.18 26.42 6.70
C VAL A 168 -11.07 25.20 6.78
N GLN A 169 -10.89 24.24 5.87
CA GLN A 169 -11.60 22.98 5.99
C GLN A 169 -11.38 22.52 7.42
N PRO A 170 -12.45 22.24 8.20
CA PRO A 170 -12.28 21.71 9.53
C PRO A 170 -11.39 20.49 9.40
N SER A 171 -10.26 20.51 10.13
CA SER A 171 -9.25 19.46 10.15
C SER A 171 -9.99 18.13 10.19
N ARG A 172 -9.89 17.37 9.08
CA ARG A 172 -10.44 16.01 9.05
C ARG A 172 -9.95 15.30 10.32
N PRO A 173 -10.79 14.49 10.98
CA PRO A 173 -10.34 13.71 12.14
C PRO A 173 -8.98 13.11 11.79
N GLY A 174 -7.97 13.39 12.62
CA GLY A 174 -6.58 13.04 12.30
C GLY A 174 -6.52 11.60 11.79
N ASP A 175 -5.70 11.35 10.77
CA ASP A 175 -5.60 10.00 10.21
C ASP A 175 -5.32 9.02 11.36
N ARG A 176 -6.21 8.02 11.52
CA ARG A 176 -6.13 7.05 12.61
C ARG A 176 -4.76 6.40 12.67
N LYS A 177 -4.13 6.16 11.51
CA LYS A 177 -2.79 5.59 11.40
C LYS A 177 -1.72 6.54 11.95
N ILE A 178 -1.83 7.84 11.67
CA ILE A 178 -0.91 8.85 12.22
C ILE A 178 -1.06 8.94 13.74
N MET A 179 -2.29 8.89 14.25
CA MET A 179 -2.52 8.87 15.70
C MET A 179 -1.91 7.63 16.35
N THR A 180 -2.07 6.45 15.75
CA THR A 180 -1.46 5.20 16.24
C THR A 180 0.07 5.27 16.22
N ILE A 181 0.69 5.69 15.11
CA ILE A 181 2.15 5.85 15.02
C ILE A 181 2.65 6.85 16.07
N LYS A 182 1.93 7.96 16.26
CA LYS A 182 2.32 8.96 17.26
C LYS A 182 2.21 8.41 18.69
N ALA A 183 1.20 7.60 18.99
CA ALA A 183 1.05 6.96 20.28
C ALA A 183 2.24 6.02 20.57
N VAL A 184 2.58 5.15 19.61
CA VAL A 184 3.74 4.25 19.70
C VAL A 184 5.03 5.05 19.97
N ILE A 185 5.31 6.08 19.16
CA ILE A 185 6.52 6.90 19.36
C ILE A 185 6.54 7.55 20.75
N ALA A 186 5.38 7.94 21.29
CA ALA A 186 5.29 8.55 22.61
C ALA A 186 5.54 7.57 23.76
N GLU A 187 5.24 6.29 23.58
CA GLU A 187 5.53 5.22 24.55
C GLU A 187 7.05 4.99 24.69
N HIS A 188 7.78 5.09 23.57
CA HIS A 188 9.25 5.01 23.54
C HIS A 188 9.97 6.28 24.03
N SER A 189 9.21 7.28 24.52
CA SER A 189 9.72 8.47 25.21
C SER A 189 10.87 9.16 24.46
N ASP A 190 11.92 9.58 25.18
CA ASP A 190 13.08 10.24 24.59
C ASP A 190 14.00 9.24 23.87
N ASP A 191 13.98 7.94 24.17
CA ASP A 191 14.86 6.96 23.52
C ASP A 191 14.51 6.79 22.04
N GLY A 192 13.21 6.84 21.74
CA GLY A 192 12.64 6.83 20.40
C GLY A 192 12.59 5.44 19.78
N ALA A 193 11.64 5.27 18.87
CA ALA A 193 11.35 4.00 18.23
C ALA A 193 11.98 3.92 16.83
N THR A 194 12.54 2.77 16.48
CA THR A 194 12.95 2.43 15.11
C THR A 194 11.73 2.19 14.23
N LEU A 195 11.91 2.23 12.92
CA LEU A 195 10.83 1.94 11.98
C LEU A 195 10.24 0.54 12.19
N ASP A 196 11.08 -0.45 12.47
CA ASP A 196 10.65 -1.83 12.70
C ASP A 196 9.85 -1.99 14.00
N GLU A 197 10.29 -1.36 15.09
CA GLU A 197 9.54 -1.31 16.36
C GLU A 197 8.16 -0.65 16.14
N ILE A 198 8.11 0.47 15.42
CA ILE A 198 6.85 1.16 15.09
C ILE A 198 5.92 0.26 14.27
N VAL A 199 6.44 -0.44 13.27
CA VAL A 199 5.65 -1.34 12.42
C VAL A 199 5.12 -2.52 13.23
N ALA A 200 5.96 -3.12 14.07
CA ALA A 200 5.60 -4.25 14.91
C ALA A 200 4.48 -3.89 15.91
N GLU A 201 4.58 -2.72 16.55
CA GLU A 201 3.63 -2.29 17.59
C GLU A 201 2.34 -1.68 17.01
N SER A 202 2.45 -0.93 15.89
CA SER A 202 1.27 -0.29 15.28
C SER A 202 0.44 -1.22 14.39
N GLY A 203 1.02 -2.34 13.95
CA GLY A 203 0.44 -3.22 12.93
C GLY A 203 0.31 -2.56 11.54
N ILE A 204 0.92 -1.40 11.33
CA ILE A 204 0.90 -0.67 10.06
C ILE A 204 2.05 -1.18 9.18
N GLY A 205 1.73 -1.62 7.97
CA GLY A 205 2.74 -2.12 7.03
C GLY A 205 3.88 -1.12 6.77
N HIS A 206 5.10 -1.65 6.65
CA HIS A 206 6.34 -0.89 6.55
C HIS A 206 6.33 0.26 5.51
N PRO A 207 5.82 0.09 4.27
CA PRO A 207 5.73 1.20 3.31
C PRO A 207 4.83 2.34 3.77
N THR A 208 3.72 2.01 4.43
CA THR A 208 2.78 3.02 4.95
C THR A 208 3.37 3.74 6.15
N ALA A 209 3.97 3.02 7.10
CA ALA A 209 4.61 3.60 8.28
C ALA A 209 5.74 4.57 7.87
N SER A 210 6.61 4.15 6.94
CA SER A 210 7.69 4.98 6.42
C SER A 210 7.19 6.30 5.78
N ARG A 211 6.14 6.20 4.93
CA ARG A 211 5.52 7.37 4.29
C ARG A 211 4.91 8.33 5.30
N LEU A 212 4.18 7.80 6.30
CA LEU A 212 3.55 8.61 7.33
C LEU A 212 4.56 9.25 8.28
N LEU A 213 5.65 8.56 8.62
CA LEU A 213 6.74 9.13 9.42
C LEU A 213 7.41 10.30 8.71
N THR A 214 7.60 10.20 7.39
CA THR A 214 8.09 11.33 6.57
C THR A 214 7.13 12.52 6.62
N ALA A 215 5.82 12.26 6.57
CA ALA A 215 4.81 13.31 6.69
C ALA A 215 4.79 13.94 8.10
N MET A 216 4.93 13.11 9.13
CA MET A 216 5.04 13.56 10.52
C MET A 216 6.30 14.38 10.75
N GLU A 217 7.43 14.02 10.13
CA GLU A 217 8.67 14.80 10.17
C GLU A 217 8.48 16.20 9.57
N GLN A 218 7.88 16.27 8.38
CA GLN A 218 7.62 17.54 7.69
C GLN A 218 6.68 18.45 8.48
N ALA A 219 5.69 17.86 9.16
CA ALA A 219 4.78 18.58 10.04
C ALA A 219 5.40 18.92 11.41
N GLY A 220 6.56 18.35 11.77
CA GLY A 220 7.15 18.48 13.11
C GLY A 220 6.41 17.69 14.19
N ALA A 221 5.64 16.67 13.81
CA ALA A 221 4.93 15.76 14.71
C ALA A 221 5.78 14.55 15.13
N ALA A 222 6.84 14.24 14.39
CA ALA A 222 7.91 13.32 14.75
C ALA A 222 9.27 13.97 14.42
N LEU A 223 10.32 13.59 15.13
CA LEU A 223 11.69 14.02 14.83
C LEU A 223 12.59 12.79 14.71
N ARG A 224 13.48 12.79 13.72
CA ARG A 224 14.45 11.72 13.52
C ARG A 224 15.71 12.01 14.33
N LYS A 225 16.10 11.08 15.19
CA LYS A 225 17.36 11.15 15.92
C LYS A 225 18.53 10.72 15.04
N PRO A 226 19.69 11.39 15.17
CA PRO A 226 20.91 10.94 14.51
C PRO A 226 21.35 9.60 15.11
N GLY A 227 21.62 8.61 14.25
CA GLY A 227 22.03 7.26 14.66
C GLY A 227 21.70 6.20 13.62
N ILE A 228 22.36 5.05 13.72
CA ILE A 228 22.05 3.84 12.95
C ILE A 228 21.74 2.73 13.97
N PRO A 229 20.52 2.15 13.96
CA PRO A 229 19.39 2.49 13.10
C PRO A 229 18.78 3.85 13.45
N ALA A 230 18.10 4.46 12.47
CA ALA A 230 17.43 5.73 12.69
C ALA A 230 16.22 5.57 13.63
N ARG A 231 16.16 6.37 14.69
CA ARG A 231 15.10 6.37 15.69
C ARG A 231 14.22 7.61 15.58
N TRP A 232 12.93 7.46 15.90
CA TRP A 232 11.92 8.51 15.84
C TRP A 232 11.44 8.86 17.25
N ILE A 233 11.38 10.16 17.56
CA ILE A 233 10.84 10.69 18.81
C ILE A 233 9.63 11.59 18.53
N ALA A 234 8.78 11.78 19.53
CA ALA A 234 7.58 12.57 19.38
C ALA A 234 7.92 14.05 19.19
N GLY A 235 7.35 14.65 18.14
CA GLY A 235 7.48 16.08 17.88
C GLY A 235 6.37 16.91 18.53
N PRO A 236 6.56 18.23 18.63
CA PRO A 236 5.61 19.15 19.27
C PRO A 236 4.27 19.26 18.54
N THR A 237 4.22 19.01 17.22
CA THR A 237 3.00 19.16 16.41
C THR A 237 2.02 18.02 16.65
N LYS A 238 0.72 18.31 16.79
CA LYS A 238 -0.32 17.29 17.05
C LYS A 238 -0.54 16.38 15.84
N ALA A 239 -0.91 15.11 16.08
CA ALA A 239 -1.22 14.16 15.00
C ALA A 239 -2.36 14.64 14.07
N SER A 240 -3.33 15.38 14.61
CA SER A 240 -4.44 15.96 13.83
C SER A 240 -4.03 17.06 12.85
N GLU A 241 -2.82 17.60 12.99
CA GLU A 241 -2.29 18.67 12.14
C GLU A 241 -1.38 18.11 11.04
N VAL A 242 -1.13 16.80 11.03
CA VAL A 242 -0.31 16.15 10.01
C VAL A 242 -1.17 15.85 8.79
N ASP A 243 -0.72 16.31 7.63
CA ASP A 243 -1.27 15.90 6.34
C ASP A 243 -0.71 14.51 5.98
N PRO A 244 -1.54 13.45 5.85
CA PRO A 244 -1.08 12.11 5.48
C PRO A 244 -0.54 12.03 4.05
N ASN A 245 -0.75 13.04 3.22
CA ASN A 245 -0.24 13.09 1.85
C ASN A 245 0.42 14.45 1.58
N PRO A 246 1.54 14.75 2.27
CA PRO A 246 2.18 16.05 2.13
C PRO A 246 2.71 16.23 0.72
N GLU A 247 2.72 17.48 0.24
CA GLU A 247 3.34 17.79 -1.05
C GLU A 247 4.81 17.36 -1.04
N PRO A 248 5.30 16.68 -2.09
CA PRO A 248 6.69 16.23 -2.14
C PRO A 248 7.65 17.41 -1.92
N PRO A 249 8.73 17.23 -1.13
CA PRO A 249 9.69 18.29 -0.90
C PRO A 249 10.27 18.73 -2.25
N ARG A 250 10.31 20.04 -2.47
CA ARG A 250 10.85 20.65 -3.69
C ARG A 250 12.17 21.32 -3.40
N CYS A 251 13.10 21.22 -4.36
CA CYS A 251 14.37 21.92 -4.25
C CYS A 251 14.12 23.42 -4.19
N PRO A 252 14.62 24.15 -3.17
CA PRO A 252 14.42 25.61 -3.08
C PRO A 252 15.08 26.37 -4.23
N LEU A 253 15.95 25.71 -5.01
CA LEU A 253 16.73 26.33 -6.10
C LEU A 253 16.10 26.11 -7.47
N CYS A 254 15.56 24.93 -7.74
CA CYS A 254 15.01 24.59 -9.05
C CYS A 254 13.52 24.21 -9.02
N PHE A 255 12.89 24.20 -7.84
CA PHE A 255 11.47 23.85 -7.61
C PHE A 255 11.03 22.47 -8.14
N GLN A 256 11.99 21.66 -8.57
CA GLN A 256 11.77 20.27 -8.95
C GLN A 256 11.46 19.45 -7.69
N VAL A 257 10.57 18.47 -7.84
CA VAL A 257 10.30 17.49 -6.81
C VAL A 257 11.60 16.74 -6.53
N ILE A 258 12.04 16.77 -5.29
CA ILE A 258 13.19 16.02 -4.85
C ILE A 258 12.75 14.57 -4.69
N LYS A 259 12.98 13.74 -5.72
CA LYS A 259 12.77 12.30 -5.62
C LYS A 259 14.01 11.67 -4.97
N GLY A 260 13.81 10.82 -3.96
CA GLY A 260 14.88 9.99 -3.38
C GLY A 260 15.72 10.61 -2.25
N LEU A 261 15.26 11.65 -1.57
CA LEU A 261 15.99 12.31 -0.46
C LEU A 261 15.34 12.07 0.92
N THR A 262 14.90 10.83 1.16
CA THR A 262 14.63 10.31 2.52
C THR A 262 15.91 10.08 3.34
N GLU A 263 17.09 10.36 2.79
CA GLU A 263 18.38 10.03 3.41
C GLU A 263 19.22 11.22 3.91
N SER A 264 18.88 12.49 3.62
CA SER A 264 19.63 13.58 4.25
C SER A 264 18.94 14.96 4.20
N PRO A 265 18.01 15.25 5.12
CA PRO A 265 17.65 16.64 5.44
C PRO A 265 18.87 17.49 5.83
N GLU A 266 19.96 16.85 6.28
CA GLU A 266 21.25 17.48 6.57
C GLU A 266 21.92 18.05 5.31
N ALA A 267 21.87 17.36 4.17
CA ALA A 267 22.39 17.87 2.90
C ALA A 267 21.64 19.12 2.43
N VAL A 268 20.32 19.17 2.64
CA VAL A 268 19.51 20.37 2.36
C VAL A 268 19.91 21.52 3.29
N ALA A 269 20.09 21.25 4.58
CA ALA A 269 20.54 22.23 5.58
C ALA A 269 21.98 22.73 5.34
N GLN A 270 22.85 21.91 4.74
CA GLN A 270 24.22 22.30 4.38
C GLN A 270 24.29 23.14 3.10
N VAL A 271 23.36 22.92 2.15
CA VAL A 271 23.32 23.68 0.89
C VAL A 271 22.59 25.01 1.06
N GLN A 272 21.57 25.10 1.90
CA GLN A 272 20.75 26.31 2.08
C GLN A 272 21.54 27.59 2.45
N PRO A 273 22.58 27.55 3.30
CA PRO A 273 23.42 28.71 3.62
C PRO A 273 24.33 29.17 2.47
N LEU A 274 24.62 28.28 1.51
CA LEU A 274 25.46 28.59 0.34
C LEU A 274 24.70 29.40 -0.72
N VAL A 275 23.37 29.45 -0.60
CA VAL A 275 22.47 30.16 -1.50
C VAL A 275 22.37 31.61 -1.03
N ARG A 276 22.96 32.52 -1.81
CA ARG A 276 22.87 33.95 -1.49
C ARG A 276 21.47 34.50 -1.78
N PRO A 277 21.05 35.56 -1.06
CA PRO A 277 19.76 36.22 -1.29
C PRO A 277 19.57 36.76 -2.72
N ASP A 278 20.65 36.92 -3.46
CA ASP A 278 20.65 37.38 -4.85
C ASP A 278 20.35 36.28 -5.88
N GLY A 279 20.12 35.04 -5.42
CA GLY A 279 19.80 33.88 -6.25
C GLY A 279 21.04 33.26 -6.92
N THR A 280 22.22 33.42 -6.33
CA THR A 280 23.45 32.80 -6.81
C THR A 280 24.00 31.80 -5.81
N LEU A 281 24.49 30.67 -6.32
CA LEU A 281 25.24 29.68 -5.56
C LEU A 281 26.72 29.87 -5.88
N HIS A 282 27.52 30.18 -4.88
CA HIS A 282 28.98 30.28 -5.02
C HIS A 282 29.60 28.95 -4.56
N ILE A 283 30.15 28.19 -5.50
CA ILE A 283 30.88 26.95 -5.22
C ILE A 283 32.37 27.31 -5.17
N LEU A 284 32.98 27.20 -3.99
CA LEU A 284 34.43 27.33 -3.82
C LEU A 284 35.06 25.97 -4.09
N THR A 285 35.86 25.87 -5.14
CA THR A 285 36.67 24.68 -5.41
C THR A 285 37.94 24.70 -4.54
N GLU A 286 38.57 23.53 -4.39
CA GLU A 286 39.76 23.34 -3.54
C GLU A 286 40.96 24.21 -3.95
N ASP A 287 41.00 24.67 -5.20
CA ASP A 287 41.99 25.61 -5.74
C ASP A 287 41.70 27.08 -5.36
N GLY A 288 40.65 27.34 -4.58
CA GLY A 288 40.21 28.66 -4.16
C GLY A 288 39.44 29.43 -5.25
N THR A 289 39.15 28.81 -6.40
CA THR A 289 38.33 29.46 -7.43
C THR A 289 36.85 29.41 -7.04
N THR A 290 36.14 30.51 -7.27
CA THR A 290 34.72 30.63 -6.94
C THR A 290 33.89 30.51 -8.21
N HIS A 291 33.21 29.39 -8.39
CA HIS A 291 32.23 29.22 -9.45
C HIS A 291 30.89 29.82 -9.01
N THR A 292 30.44 30.86 -9.72
CA THR A 292 29.13 31.47 -9.46
C THR A 292 28.10 30.86 -10.39
N VAL A 293 27.20 30.06 -9.85
CA VAL A 293 26.06 29.50 -10.58
C VAL A 293 24.86 30.42 -10.35
N THR A 294 24.39 31.06 -11.42
CA THR A 294 23.16 31.87 -11.35
C THR A 294 21.96 30.95 -11.38
N LEU A 295 21.17 30.94 -10.32
CA LEU A 295 19.96 30.11 -10.25
C LEU A 295 18.82 30.80 -11.00
N PRO A 296 17.94 30.04 -11.67
CA PRO A 296 16.80 30.60 -12.38
C PRO A 296 15.86 31.33 -11.42
N LYS A 297 15.82 32.67 -11.49
CA LYS A 297 15.02 33.57 -10.64
C LYS A 297 13.51 33.51 -10.86
N ARG A 298 13.00 32.63 -11.73
CA ARG A 298 11.57 32.54 -12.01
C ARG A 298 10.89 31.63 -10.99
N THR A 299 10.34 32.24 -9.95
CA THR A 299 9.11 31.76 -9.34
C THR A 299 8.02 31.75 -10.42
N PRO A 300 7.47 30.59 -10.84
CA PRO A 300 6.19 30.62 -11.54
C PRO A 300 5.15 31.24 -10.59
N ILE A 301 4.41 32.21 -11.12
CA ILE A 301 3.33 32.87 -10.39
C ILE A 301 2.32 31.78 -9.98
N ARG A 302 2.18 31.58 -8.67
CA ARG A 302 1.19 30.71 -8.06
C ARG A 302 -0.20 31.28 -8.37
N THR A 303 -0.94 30.70 -9.31
CA THR A 303 -2.39 30.86 -9.33
C THR A 303 -2.97 30.05 -8.19
N THR A 304 -3.34 30.74 -7.12
CA THR A 304 -4.31 30.27 -6.14
C THR A 304 -5.58 29.82 -6.86
N GLY A 305 -6.12 28.67 -6.43
CA GLY A 305 -7.20 27.96 -7.12
C GLY A 305 -8.38 28.83 -7.50
N PHE A 306 -8.82 28.66 -8.74
CA PHE A 306 -10.19 28.91 -9.15
C PHE A 306 -10.79 27.58 -9.56
N ALA A 307 -11.71 27.08 -8.72
CA ALA A 307 -12.80 26.29 -9.22
C ALA A 307 -13.59 27.17 -10.19
N THR A 308 -13.74 26.73 -11.44
CA THR A 308 -14.80 27.23 -12.34
C THR A 308 -15.15 26.13 -13.32
N ALA A 309 -16.41 25.68 -13.21
CA ALA A 309 -17.17 25.23 -14.35
C ALA A 309 -17.12 26.31 -15.45
N GLY A 310 -17.18 25.89 -16.72
CA GLY A 310 -17.31 26.80 -17.86
C GLY A 310 -16.10 26.79 -18.79
N ALA A 311 -16.33 26.26 -19.99
CA ALA A 311 -15.37 26.10 -21.06
C ALA A 311 -14.65 27.40 -21.48
N VAL A 312 -13.34 27.50 -21.24
CA VAL A 312 -12.42 28.30 -22.10
C VAL A 312 -11.06 27.60 -22.18
N ARG A 313 -10.65 27.34 -23.42
CA ARG A 313 -9.38 26.74 -23.86
C ARG A 313 -8.15 27.37 -23.19
N ARG A 314 -7.35 26.59 -22.45
CA ARG A 314 -5.94 26.88 -22.17
C ARG A 314 -5.09 25.62 -22.25
N THR A 315 -4.37 25.51 -23.36
CA THR A 315 -3.21 24.64 -23.55
C THR A 315 -2.06 25.19 -22.70
N ASP A 316 -1.86 24.65 -21.51
CA ASP A 316 -0.63 24.87 -20.74
C ASP A 316 -0.02 23.51 -20.40
N VAL A 317 1.22 23.34 -20.83
CA VAL A 317 1.75 22.10 -21.39
C VAL A 317 2.81 21.59 -20.43
N THR A 318 2.51 20.55 -19.67
CA THR A 318 3.56 19.72 -19.08
C THR A 318 4.13 18.86 -20.20
N ALA A 319 5.08 19.41 -20.97
CA ALA A 319 5.72 18.67 -22.04
C ALA A 319 6.41 17.43 -21.44
N ASN A 320 6.24 16.28 -22.08
CA ASN A 320 6.99 15.08 -21.79
C ASN A 320 8.50 15.32 -22.02
N ALA A 321 9.35 14.39 -21.59
CA ALA A 321 10.80 14.48 -21.79
C ALA A 321 11.23 14.63 -23.26
N ASP A 322 10.38 14.23 -24.20
CA ASP A 322 10.55 14.38 -25.65
C ASP A 322 9.99 15.69 -26.22
N GLY A 323 9.53 16.62 -25.36
CA GLY A 323 8.92 17.89 -25.76
C GLY A 323 7.49 17.75 -26.29
N SER A 324 6.93 16.54 -26.36
CA SER A 324 5.55 16.34 -26.79
C SER A 324 4.56 16.74 -25.70
N GLN A 325 3.35 17.13 -26.10
CA GLN A 325 2.24 17.31 -25.17
C GLN A 325 2.00 16.01 -24.38
N PRO A 326 1.53 16.07 -23.13
CA PRO A 326 1.01 14.88 -22.48
C PRO A 326 -0.28 14.44 -23.20
N PHE A 327 -0.59 13.14 -23.19
CA PHE A 327 -1.86 12.66 -23.73
C PHE A 327 -3.01 13.23 -22.91
N GLY A 328 -4.08 13.66 -23.58
CA GLY A 328 -5.33 14.05 -22.92
C GLY A 328 -5.91 12.87 -22.12
N LYS A 329 -6.77 13.18 -21.15
CA LYS A 329 -7.47 12.16 -20.35
C LYS A 329 -8.19 11.16 -21.28
N GLY A 330 -7.79 9.89 -21.21
CA GLY A 330 -8.37 8.80 -22.02
C GLY A 330 -7.91 8.74 -23.49
N GLU A 331 -7.08 9.68 -23.96
CA GLU A 331 -6.62 9.70 -25.36
C GLU A 331 -5.76 8.47 -25.68
N LEU A 332 -4.79 8.17 -24.80
CA LEU A 332 -3.91 7.01 -24.98
C LEU A 332 -4.66 5.68 -24.87
N GLU A 333 -5.66 5.62 -24.00
CA GLU A 333 -6.53 4.44 -23.85
C GLU A 333 -7.33 4.19 -25.13
N LYS A 334 -7.91 5.25 -25.71
CA LYS A 334 -8.60 5.18 -26.99
C LYS A 334 -7.67 4.72 -28.12
N LEU A 335 -6.45 5.27 -28.20
CA LEU A 335 -5.45 4.86 -29.20
C LEU A 335 -5.01 3.39 -29.03
N THR A 336 -4.87 2.93 -27.78
CA THR A 336 -4.56 1.53 -27.46
C THR A 336 -5.68 0.61 -27.96
N PHE A 337 -6.94 0.99 -27.68
CA PHE A 337 -8.11 0.26 -28.16
C PHE A 337 -8.22 0.26 -29.68
N ASP A 338 -8.10 1.43 -30.33
CA ASP A 338 -8.20 1.56 -31.79
C ASP A 338 -7.09 0.78 -32.51
N THR A 339 -5.88 0.73 -31.95
CA THR A 339 -4.76 -0.05 -32.48
C THR A 339 -5.03 -1.55 -32.43
N LEU A 340 -5.55 -2.05 -31.30
CA LEU A 340 -5.94 -3.45 -31.15
C LEU A 340 -7.12 -3.80 -32.06
N LYS A 341 -8.10 -2.92 -32.18
CA LYS A 341 -9.26 -3.08 -33.08
C LYS A 341 -8.85 -3.11 -34.55
N ALA A 342 -7.89 -2.29 -34.97
CA ALA A 342 -7.34 -2.30 -36.32
C ALA A 342 -6.57 -3.60 -36.63
N ASN A 343 -6.10 -4.29 -35.59
CA ASN A 343 -5.41 -5.59 -35.67
C ASN A 343 -6.27 -6.72 -35.08
N ALA A 344 -7.58 -6.68 -35.32
CA ALA A 344 -8.51 -7.69 -34.80
C ALA A 344 -8.06 -9.12 -35.15
N GLY A 345 -8.07 -10.01 -34.16
CA GLY A 345 -7.60 -11.39 -34.30
C GLY A 345 -6.08 -11.56 -34.23
N ARG A 346 -5.28 -10.48 -34.16
CA ARG A 346 -3.83 -10.58 -33.93
C ARG A 346 -3.50 -10.39 -32.46
N THR A 347 -2.71 -11.31 -31.92
CA THR A 347 -2.11 -11.18 -30.59
C THR A 347 -0.98 -10.16 -30.65
N MET A 348 -0.99 -9.18 -29.75
CA MET A 348 0.00 -8.11 -29.68
C MET A 348 0.49 -7.91 -28.24
N THR A 349 1.78 -7.67 -28.08
CA THR A 349 2.40 -7.30 -26.80
C THR A 349 2.26 -5.78 -26.55
N PRO A 350 2.32 -5.32 -25.28
CA PRO A 350 2.30 -3.89 -24.96
C PRO A 350 3.39 -3.09 -25.69
N GLN A 351 4.57 -3.67 -25.90
CA GLN A 351 5.66 -3.04 -26.64
C GLN A 351 5.33 -2.85 -28.14
N GLU A 352 4.74 -3.86 -28.78
CA GLU A 352 4.31 -3.77 -30.18
C GLU A 352 3.20 -2.73 -30.36
N ILE A 353 2.25 -2.68 -29.43
CA ILE A 353 1.16 -1.69 -29.44
C ILE A 353 1.73 -0.28 -29.25
N ALA A 354 2.63 -0.07 -28.28
CA ALA A 354 3.29 1.22 -28.07
C ALA A 354 4.06 1.68 -29.31
N THR A 355 4.76 0.76 -29.97
CA THR A 355 5.49 1.02 -31.22
C THR A 355 4.53 1.42 -32.36
N ALA A 356 3.41 0.71 -32.50
CA ALA A 356 2.39 1.01 -33.51
C ALA A 356 1.77 2.40 -33.29
N ILE A 357 1.44 2.76 -32.04
CA ILE A 357 0.90 4.10 -31.70
C ILE A 357 1.96 5.17 -31.95
N SER A 358 3.22 4.94 -31.54
CA SER A 358 4.33 5.88 -31.77
C SER A 358 4.50 6.18 -33.26
N ASN A 359 4.42 5.15 -34.11
CA ASN A 359 4.48 5.29 -35.57
C ASN A 359 3.28 6.08 -36.12
N GLN A 360 2.06 5.83 -35.62
CA GLN A 360 0.87 6.58 -36.02
C GLN A 360 0.95 8.07 -35.66
N LEU A 361 1.62 8.39 -34.54
CA LEU A 361 1.78 9.75 -34.04
C LEU A 361 3.04 10.46 -34.58
N GLY A 362 3.69 9.90 -35.61
CA GLY A 362 4.84 10.53 -36.26
C GLY A 362 6.13 10.49 -35.44
N GLY A 363 6.31 9.44 -34.62
CA GLY A 363 7.52 9.24 -33.82
C GLY A 363 7.45 9.78 -32.39
N ARG A 364 6.26 10.21 -31.94
CA ARG A 364 6.03 10.56 -30.52
C ARG A 364 6.24 9.32 -29.65
N SER A 365 7.01 9.46 -28.58
CA SER A 365 7.30 8.33 -27.70
C SER A 365 6.07 7.91 -26.90
N VAL A 366 5.81 6.60 -26.84
CA VAL A 366 4.75 6.01 -26.04
C VAL A 366 5.36 4.93 -25.14
N SER A 367 5.15 5.04 -23.83
CA SER A 367 5.64 4.06 -22.87
C SER A 367 4.84 2.75 -22.97
N SER A 368 5.54 1.62 -23.07
CA SER A 368 4.94 0.28 -23.03
C SER A 368 4.28 -0.04 -21.69
N GLY A 369 4.80 0.49 -20.58
CA GLY A 369 4.16 0.39 -19.26
C GLY A 369 2.80 1.09 -19.22
N ALA A 370 2.69 2.28 -19.81
CA ALA A 370 1.42 3.00 -19.90
C ALA A 370 0.39 2.25 -20.76
N VAL A 371 0.85 1.64 -21.86
CA VAL A 371 0.02 0.79 -22.73
C VAL A 371 -0.42 -0.49 -21.99
N ARG A 372 0.47 -1.13 -21.22
CA ARG A 372 0.14 -2.30 -20.39
C ARG A 372 -0.98 -1.99 -19.40
N ASN A 373 -0.90 -0.87 -18.69
CA ASN A 373 -1.94 -0.44 -17.74
C ASN A 373 -3.28 -0.23 -18.43
N ASN A 374 -3.30 0.36 -19.63
CA ASN A 374 -4.52 0.52 -20.42
C ASN A 374 -5.08 -0.82 -20.92
N CYS A 375 -4.21 -1.75 -21.36
CA CYS A 375 -4.64 -3.09 -21.72
C CYS A 375 -5.26 -3.85 -20.53
N GLY A 376 -4.69 -3.70 -19.33
CA GLY A 376 -5.29 -4.24 -18.10
C GLY A 376 -6.70 -3.72 -17.86
N LYS A 377 -6.91 -2.40 -17.98
CA LYS A 377 -8.24 -1.77 -17.87
C LYS A 377 -9.22 -2.24 -18.93
N LEU A 378 -8.79 -2.29 -20.19
CA LEU A 378 -9.63 -2.75 -21.31
C LEU A 378 -9.97 -4.25 -21.19
N GLY A 379 -9.04 -5.05 -20.66
CA GLY A 379 -9.23 -6.48 -20.38
C GLY A 379 -10.23 -6.70 -19.25
N ALA A 380 -10.09 -5.97 -18.14
CA ALA A 380 -11.04 -6.00 -17.03
C ALA A 380 -12.45 -5.56 -17.46
N ALA A 381 -12.55 -4.59 -18.38
CA ALA A 381 -13.82 -4.17 -18.97
C ALA A 381 -14.37 -5.16 -20.03
N GLY A 382 -13.71 -6.29 -20.30
CA GLY A 382 -14.13 -7.30 -21.27
C GLY A 382 -14.06 -6.85 -22.74
N ARG A 383 -13.33 -5.77 -23.03
CA ARG A 383 -13.23 -5.20 -24.39
C ARG A 383 -12.13 -5.82 -25.23
N ILE A 384 -11.13 -6.42 -24.58
CA ILE A 384 -10.03 -7.15 -25.19
C ILE A 384 -9.79 -8.44 -24.39
N LEU A 385 -9.15 -9.42 -25.01
CA LEU A 385 -8.80 -10.68 -24.38
C LEU A 385 -7.31 -10.69 -24.05
N MET A 386 -6.96 -11.10 -22.84
CA MET A 386 -5.59 -11.45 -22.49
C MET A 386 -5.33 -12.88 -22.97
N VAL A 387 -4.36 -13.06 -23.86
CA VAL A 387 -4.06 -14.35 -24.50
C VAL A 387 -2.91 -15.07 -23.81
N SER A 388 -1.95 -14.32 -23.26
CA SER A 388 -0.79 -14.85 -22.54
C SER A 388 -0.37 -13.90 -21.43
N GLU A 389 0.01 -14.45 -20.29
CA GLU A 389 0.51 -13.72 -19.12
C GLU A 389 2.05 -13.66 -19.09
N SER A 390 2.75 -14.53 -19.83
CA SER A 390 4.20 -14.49 -19.94
C SER A 390 4.69 -14.96 -21.34
N PRO A 391 5.08 -14.05 -22.24
CA PRO A 391 4.99 -12.59 -22.11
C PRO A 391 3.54 -12.11 -22.16
N TRP A 392 3.27 -10.93 -21.57
CA TRP A 392 1.97 -10.29 -21.59
C TRP A 392 1.53 -10.01 -23.03
N ALA A 393 0.39 -10.57 -23.43
CA ALA A 393 -0.13 -10.42 -24.78
C ALA A 393 -1.65 -10.30 -24.80
N PHE A 394 -2.16 -9.38 -25.63
CA PHE A 394 -3.56 -9.03 -25.72
C PHE A 394 -4.06 -9.15 -27.16
N GLN A 395 -5.35 -9.41 -27.33
CA GLN A 395 -6.00 -9.57 -28.62
C GLN A 395 -7.38 -8.91 -28.60
N PHE A 396 -7.71 -8.16 -29.65
CA PHE A 396 -9.09 -7.78 -29.91
C PHE A 396 -9.80 -8.93 -30.66
N PRO A 397 -10.96 -9.41 -30.21
CA PRO A 397 -11.66 -10.51 -30.87
C PRO A 397 -11.88 -10.22 -32.35
N ALA A 398 -11.55 -11.18 -33.22
CA ALA A 398 -11.93 -11.07 -34.63
C ALA A 398 -13.46 -11.03 -34.72
N PRO A 399 -14.06 -10.16 -35.54
CA PRO A 399 -15.49 -10.25 -35.82
C PRO A 399 -15.73 -11.66 -36.38
N ALA A 400 -16.65 -12.41 -35.77
CA ALA A 400 -17.04 -13.72 -36.28
C ALA A 400 -17.38 -13.54 -37.76
N ALA A 401 -16.57 -14.13 -38.64
CA ALA A 401 -16.93 -14.19 -40.04
C ALA A 401 -18.29 -14.87 -40.07
N ASP A 402 -19.30 -14.10 -40.48
CA ASP A 402 -20.65 -14.57 -40.72
C ASP A 402 -20.49 -15.78 -41.62
N SER A 403 -20.55 -16.96 -41.00
CA SER A 403 -20.38 -18.23 -41.68
C SER A 403 -21.68 -18.41 -42.42
N GLY A 404 -21.76 -17.76 -43.58
CA GLY A 404 -22.80 -17.91 -44.57
C GLY A 404 -22.78 -19.34 -45.07
N ASP A 405 -23.31 -20.24 -44.25
CA ASP A 405 -23.82 -21.53 -44.67
C ASP A 405 -25.12 -21.30 -45.45
N THR A 406 -24.99 -20.67 -46.62
CA THR A 406 -25.95 -20.87 -47.68
C THR A 406 -25.68 -22.24 -48.27
N LYS A 407 -26.38 -23.23 -47.72
CA LYS A 407 -26.79 -24.47 -48.39
C LYS A 407 -26.90 -24.25 -49.91
N GLN A 408 -25.91 -24.73 -50.64
CA GLN A 408 -26.08 -25.04 -52.06
C GLN A 408 -26.52 -26.50 -52.12
N ALA A 409 -27.82 -26.69 -51.93
CA ALA A 409 -28.53 -27.91 -52.31
C ALA A 409 -28.90 -27.82 -53.80
N ASP A 410 -28.79 -28.96 -54.46
CA ASP A 410 -29.25 -29.30 -55.81
C ASP A 410 -28.59 -28.56 -56.98
N ASP A 411 -27.91 -29.30 -57.87
CA ASP A 411 -28.57 -30.01 -58.97
C ASP A 411 -27.50 -30.45 -59.99
N SER A 412 -27.79 -31.48 -60.79
CA SER A 412 -27.05 -31.95 -61.98
C SER A 412 -26.05 -33.09 -61.77
N THR A 413 -26.56 -34.27 -61.37
CA THR A 413 -26.05 -35.51 -61.98
C THR A 413 -27.18 -36.11 -62.81
N ASP A 414 -27.23 -35.77 -64.10
CA ASP A 414 -27.99 -36.53 -65.07
C ASP A 414 -27.29 -36.51 -66.45
N GLU A 415 -27.29 -37.70 -67.05
CA GLU A 415 -27.01 -38.17 -68.41
C GLU A 415 -26.62 -37.12 -69.50
N ARG A 416 -25.69 -37.38 -70.44
CA ARG A 416 -25.66 -38.55 -71.34
C ARG A 416 -24.52 -38.44 -72.39
N ALA A 417 -24.23 -39.61 -72.97
CA ALA A 417 -23.67 -39.92 -74.31
C ALA A 417 -22.22 -40.40 -74.35
#